data_AF-A0A7W9WX11-F1
#
_entry.id   AF-A0A7W9WX11-F1
#
_cell.length_a   1.000
_cell.length_b   1.000
_cell.length_c   1.000
_cell.angle_alpha   90.00
_cell.angle_beta   90.00
_cell.angle_gamma   90.00
#
_symmetry.space_group_name_H-M   'P 1'
#
loop_
_entity.id
_entity.type
_entity.pdbx_description
1 polymer ?
#
loop_
_entity_poly.entity_id
_entity_poly.type
_entity_poly.pdbx_seq_one_letter_code
_entity_poly.pdbx_strand_id
1 'polypeptide(L)'
;MNIEAMAIRCEDQKLSSPDVDAACQVAKISRLEFFDELARWLAAEFLEGRRDFTFCDSVANNMMPLAEWNLTDFAWSVFHAFDNGEFYHPEDSRDVDPVEKYTRPMLRQALAEKE
;
A
#
# COMPACT_ATOMS: atom_id res chain seq x y z
N MET A 1 8.94 3.68 15.05
CA MET A 1 8.90 2.61 14.02
C MET A 1 9.52 3.14 12.75
N ASN A 2 10.29 2.34 12.02
CA ASN A 2 10.86 2.72 10.72
C ASN A 2 10.04 2.05 9.61
N ILE A 3 9.05 2.77 9.07
CA ILE A 3 8.13 2.23 8.05
C ILE A 3 8.88 1.80 6.79
N GLU A 4 9.86 2.56 6.31
CA GLU A 4 10.65 2.19 5.13
C GLU A 4 11.33 0.83 5.32
N ALA A 5 11.97 0.61 6.47
CA ALA A 5 12.58 -0.68 6.76
C ALA A 5 11.55 -1.82 6.83
N MET A 6 10.32 -1.56 7.30
CA MET A 6 9.26 -2.56 7.30
C MET A 6 8.73 -2.83 5.90
N ALA A 7 8.57 -1.80 5.07
CA ALA A 7 8.14 -1.92 3.68
C ALA A 7 9.13 -2.75 2.85
N ILE A 8 10.44 -2.48 2.96
CA ILE A 8 11.49 -3.27 2.29
C ILE A 8 11.40 -4.76 2.71
N ARG A 9 11.20 -5.02 4.01
CA ARG A 9 11.03 -6.41 4.47
C ARG A 9 9.74 -7.04 3.97
N CYS A 10 8.69 -6.24 3.80
CA CYS A 10 7.40 -6.68 3.27
C CYS A 10 7.53 -7.08 1.80
N GLU A 11 8.16 -6.25 0.97
CA GLU A 11 8.52 -6.55 -0.43
C GLU A 11 9.29 -7.88 -0.53
N ASP A 12 10.35 -8.01 0.28
CA ASP A 12 11.22 -9.20 0.37
C ASP A 12 10.54 -10.45 0.98
N GLN A 13 9.28 -10.35 1.43
CA GLN A 13 8.55 -11.38 2.19
C GLN A 13 9.26 -11.85 3.48
N LYS A 14 10.18 -11.03 4.01
CA LYS A 14 10.91 -11.26 5.28
C LYS A 14 10.23 -10.60 6.49
N LEU A 15 9.17 -9.83 6.26
CA LEU A 15 8.33 -9.30 7.31
C LEU A 15 7.37 -10.40 7.76
N SER A 16 7.40 -10.74 9.05
CA SER A 16 6.51 -11.75 9.64
C SER A 16 5.51 -11.11 10.60
N SER A 17 4.43 -11.82 10.96
CA SER A 17 3.45 -11.31 11.93
C SER A 17 4.09 -10.94 13.29
N PRO A 18 5.03 -11.72 13.86
CA PRO A 18 5.78 -11.30 15.05
C PRO A 18 6.59 -10.01 14.88
N ASP A 19 7.11 -9.73 13.68
CA ASP A 19 7.81 -8.46 13.43
C ASP A 19 6.84 -7.28 13.45
N VAL A 20 5.64 -7.46 12.88
CA VAL A 20 4.56 -6.46 12.93
C VAL A 20 4.16 -6.22 14.38
N ASP A 21 3.95 -7.28 15.17
CA ASP A 21 3.59 -7.16 16.59
C ASP A 21 4.68 -6.43 17.40
N ALA A 22 5.95 -6.76 17.17
CA ALA A 22 7.06 -6.09 17.81
C ALA A 22 7.14 -4.61 17.41
N ALA A 23 6.94 -4.28 16.13
CA ALA A 23 6.90 -2.91 15.65
C ALA A 23 5.74 -2.12 16.27
N CYS A 24 4.55 -2.71 16.33
CA CYS A 24 3.35 -2.17 16.96
C CYS A 24 3.59 -1.89 18.46
N GLN A 25 4.18 -2.84 19.18
CA GLN A 25 4.50 -2.69 20.60
C GLN A 25 5.49 -1.55 20.87
N VAL A 26 6.54 -1.45 20.05
CA VAL A 26 7.55 -0.37 20.17
C VAL A 26 6.93 0.99 19.85
N ALA A 27 6.06 1.07 18.84
CA ALA A 27 5.38 2.29 18.45
C ALA A 27 4.16 2.64 19.31
N LYS A 28 3.68 1.69 20.13
CA LYS A 28 2.44 1.79 20.91
C LYS A 28 1.20 2.06 20.05
N ILE A 29 1.12 1.39 18.91
CA ILE A 29 -0.01 1.44 17.98
C ILE A 29 -0.62 0.04 17.82
N SER A 30 -1.86 -0.01 17.37
CA SER A 30 -2.52 -1.23 16.92
C SER A 30 -1.98 -1.69 15.57
N ARG A 31 -2.24 -2.96 15.22
CA ARG A 31 -1.95 -3.48 13.88
C ARG A 31 -2.70 -2.71 12.79
N LEU A 32 -3.93 -2.30 13.08
CA LEU A 32 -4.76 -1.55 12.14
C LEU A 32 -4.10 -0.21 11.80
N GLU A 33 -3.66 0.53 12.82
CA GLU A 33 -2.89 1.78 12.64
C GLU A 33 -1.54 1.53 11.94
N PHE A 34 -0.85 0.42 12.20
CA PHE A 34 0.39 0.06 11.50
C PHE A 34 0.18 -0.05 9.99
N PHE A 35 -0.86 -0.77 9.55
CA PHE A 35 -1.13 -0.95 8.12
C PHE A 35 -1.67 0.34 7.47
N ASP A 36 -2.38 1.17 8.23
CA ASP A 36 -2.80 2.49 7.77
C ASP A 36 -1.59 3.40 7.49
N GLU A 37 -0.61 3.42 8.41
CA GLU A 37 0.65 4.15 8.24
C GLU A 37 1.49 3.59 7.07
N LEU A 38 1.54 2.27 6.90
CA LEU A 38 2.22 1.63 5.77
C LEU A 38 1.55 2.03 4.44
N ALA A 39 0.23 1.98 4.36
CA ALA A 39 -0.54 2.36 3.19
C ALA A 39 -0.35 3.85 2.85
N ARG A 40 -0.35 4.73 3.85
CA ARG A 40 -0.11 6.17 3.67
C ARG A 40 1.29 6.46 3.17
N TRP A 41 2.28 5.76 3.71
CA TRP A 41 3.67 5.84 3.24
C TRP A 41 3.79 5.39 1.79
N LEU A 42 3.20 4.25 1.41
CA LEU A 42 3.20 3.75 0.02
C LEU A 42 2.60 4.75 -0.95
N ALA A 43 1.42 5.28 -0.62
CA ALA A 43 0.73 6.26 -1.45
C ALA A 43 1.59 7.51 -1.69
N ALA A 44 2.23 8.04 -0.63
CA ALA A 44 3.10 9.20 -0.73
C ALA A 44 4.36 8.92 -1.57
N GLU A 45 5.10 7.86 -1.26
CA GLU A 45 6.34 7.51 -1.98
C GLU A 45 6.10 7.30 -3.49
N PHE A 46 4.99 6.66 -3.85
CA PHE A 46 4.63 6.41 -5.24
C PHE A 46 4.22 7.70 -5.98
N LEU A 47 3.37 8.52 -5.36
CA LEU A 47 2.91 9.77 -5.96
C LEU A 47 4.04 10.80 -6.11
N GLU A 48 5.00 10.79 -5.19
CA GLU A 48 6.19 11.65 -5.23
C GLU A 48 7.31 11.08 -6.11
N GLY A 49 7.12 9.88 -6.69
CA GLY A 49 8.07 9.25 -7.61
C GLY A 49 9.35 8.74 -6.94
N ARG A 50 9.33 8.54 -5.63
CA ARG A 50 10.47 8.00 -4.87
C ARG A 50 10.54 6.48 -4.91
N ARG A 51 9.41 5.82 -5.14
CA ARG A 51 9.30 4.37 -5.36
C ARG A 51 8.49 4.10 -6.63
N ASP A 52 8.85 3.05 -7.36
CA ASP A 52 8.14 2.66 -8.57
C ASP A 52 6.88 1.85 -8.26
N PHE A 53 6.06 1.64 -9.29
CA PHE A 53 4.80 0.91 -9.17
C PHE A 53 5.04 -0.53 -8.67
N THR A 54 6.01 -1.25 -9.23
CA THR A 54 6.28 -2.64 -8.90
C THR A 54 6.65 -2.84 -7.43
N PHE A 55 7.49 -1.97 -6.87
CA PHE A 55 7.81 -1.98 -5.44
C PHE A 55 6.55 -1.75 -4.61
N CYS A 56 5.81 -0.68 -4.89
CA CYS A 56 4.68 -0.29 -4.07
C CYS A 56 3.54 -1.31 -4.12
N ASP A 57 3.24 -1.82 -5.31
CA ASP A 57 2.27 -2.88 -5.55
C ASP A 57 2.67 -4.18 -4.83
N SER A 58 3.94 -4.58 -4.90
CA SER A 58 4.42 -5.77 -4.18
C SER A 58 4.24 -5.64 -2.67
N VAL A 59 4.53 -4.48 -2.09
CA VAL A 59 4.30 -4.24 -0.65
C VAL A 59 2.80 -4.24 -0.33
N ALA A 60 1.96 -3.61 -1.16
CA ALA A 60 0.51 -3.59 -0.97
C ALA A 60 -0.09 -5.01 -1.03
N ASN A 61 0.37 -5.85 -1.95
CA ASN A 61 -0.04 -7.25 -2.04
C ASN A 61 0.41 -8.06 -0.81
N ASN A 62 1.67 -7.89 -0.38
CA ASN A 62 2.23 -8.64 0.76
C ASN A 62 1.66 -8.19 2.12
N MET A 63 1.17 -6.95 2.25
CA MET A 63 0.55 -6.49 3.49
C MET A 63 -0.79 -7.19 3.78
N MET A 64 -1.53 -7.62 2.76
CA MET A 64 -2.86 -8.24 2.90
C MET A 64 -2.88 -9.49 3.80
N PRO A 65 -2.07 -10.54 3.55
CA PRO A 65 -2.02 -11.70 4.43
C PRO A 65 -1.42 -11.36 5.80
N LEU A 66 -0.48 -10.40 5.88
CA LEU A 66 0.06 -9.94 7.16
C LEU A 66 -0.98 -9.23 8.01
N ALA A 67 -1.90 -8.48 7.39
CA ALA A 67 -3.00 -7.85 8.07
C ALA A 67 -4.13 -8.82 8.43
N GLU A 68 -4.02 -10.10 8.06
CA GLU A 68 -5.12 -11.06 8.16
C GLU A 68 -6.39 -10.53 7.49
N TRP A 69 -6.23 -9.76 6.39
CA TRP A 69 -7.31 -9.09 5.68
C TRP A 69 -8.11 -8.07 6.52
N ASN A 70 -7.58 -7.67 7.68
CA ASN A 70 -8.17 -6.67 8.56
C ASN A 70 -7.47 -5.31 8.37
N LEU A 71 -8.02 -4.52 7.46
CA LEU A 71 -7.54 -3.20 7.08
C LEU A 71 -8.63 -2.13 7.28
N THR A 72 -8.21 -0.88 7.44
CA THR A 72 -9.09 0.30 7.38
C THR A 72 -9.62 0.48 5.95
N ASP A 73 -10.70 1.25 5.80
CA ASP A 73 -11.22 1.64 4.48
C ASP A 73 -10.16 2.42 3.67
N PHE A 74 -9.31 3.21 4.35
CA PHE A 74 -8.20 3.91 3.72
C PHE A 74 -7.14 2.92 3.18
N ALA A 75 -6.67 1.98 3.99
CA ALA A 75 -5.67 1.01 3.55
C ALA A 75 -6.21 0.08 2.44
N TRP A 76 -7.51 -0.26 2.49
CA TRP A 76 -8.19 -0.94 1.39
C TRP A 76 -8.23 -0.10 0.11
N SER A 77 -8.53 1.19 0.21
CA SER A 77 -8.53 2.11 -0.94
C SER A 77 -7.15 2.22 -1.60
N VAL A 78 -6.08 2.24 -0.79
CA VAL A 78 -4.70 2.21 -1.29
C VAL A 78 -4.39 0.89 -1.99
N PHE A 79 -4.74 -0.25 -1.38
CA PHE A 79 -4.58 -1.57 -2.01
C PHE A 79 -5.29 -1.62 -3.37
N HIS A 80 -6.56 -1.23 -3.42
CA HIS A 80 -7.35 -1.23 -4.65
C HIS A 80 -6.78 -0.31 -5.73
N ALA A 81 -6.15 0.81 -5.35
CA ALA A 81 -5.49 1.67 -6.32
C ALA A 81 -4.33 0.98 -7.04
N PHE A 82 -3.52 0.21 -6.31
CA PHE A 82 -2.44 -0.57 -6.91
C PHE A 82 -2.97 -1.75 -7.73
N ASP A 83 -3.92 -2.52 -7.18
CA ASP A 83 -4.59 -3.64 -7.86
C ASP A 83 -5.21 -3.23 -9.22
N ASN A 84 -5.88 -2.07 -9.29
CA ASN A 84 -6.43 -1.56 -10.55
C ASN A 84 -5.35 -1.10 -11.56
N GLY A 85 -4.12 -0.86 -11.11
CA GLY A 85 -2.99 -0.50 -11.97
C GLY A 85 -2.26 -1.70 -12.57
N GLU A 86 -2.47 -2.92 -12.07
CA GLU A 86 -1.73 -4.11 -12.52
C GLU A 86 -2.12 -4.57 -13.94
N PHE A 87 -3.37 -4.31 -14.35
CA PHE A 87 -3.94 -4.88 -15.56
C PHE A 87 -4.58 -3.83 -16.46
N TYR A 88 -4.61 -4.14 -17.75
CA TYR A 88 -5.34 -3.34 -18.72
C TYR A 88 -6.82 -3.69 -18.67
N HIS A 89 -7.63 -2.66 -18.46
CA HIS A 89 -9.07 -2.80 -18.35
C HIS A 89 -9.70 -3.01 -19.74
N PRO A 90 -10.70 -3.89 -19.90
CA PRO A 90 -11.30 -4.21 -21.20
C PRO A 90 -11.89 -3.02 -21.97
N GLU A 91 -12.35 -2.00 -21.24
CA GLU A 91 -12.87 -0.74 -21.76
C GLU A 91 -11.79 0.20 -22.31
N ASP A 92 -10.52 -0.09 -22.02
CA ASP A 92 -9.40 0.77 -22.36
C ASP A 92 -8.67 0.33 -23.60
N SER A 93 -8.26 1.32 -24.37
CA SER A 93 -7.32 1.10 -25.45
C SER A 93 -5.95 0.71 -24.89
N ARG A 94 -5.19 -0.09 -25.65
CA ARG A 94 -3.95 -0.70 -25.19
C ARG A 94 -2.80 0.29 -24.98
N ASP A 95 -2.94 1.52 -25.49
CA ASP A 95 -2.02 2.64 -25.28
C ASP A 95 -2.25 3.38 -23.96
N VAL A 96 -3.35 3.10 -23.25
CA VAL A 96 -3.60 3.66 -21.92
C VAL A 96 -2.73 2.95 -20.89
N ASP A 97 -1.97 3.72 -20.12
CA ASP A 97 -1.26 3.22 -18.94
C ASP A 97 -2.24 3.10 -17.76
N PRO A 98 -2.52 1.88 -17.26
CA PRO A 98 -3.44 1.68 -16.14
C PRO A 98 -2.97 2.38 -14.86
N VAL A 99 -1.66 2.51 -14.65
CA VAL A 99 -1.09 3.15 -13.46
C VAL A 99 -1.40 4.65 -13.44
N GLU A 100 -1.23 5.31 -14.59
CA GLU A 100 -1.53 6.74 -14.73
C GLU A 100 -3.03 7.02 -14.70
N LYS A 101 -3.85 6.09 -15.24
CA LYS A 101 -5.30 6.25 -15.30
C LYS A 101 -6.03 5.88 -14.00
N TYR A 102 -5.59 4.83 -13.31
CA TYR A 102 -6.28 4.29 -12.13
C TYR A 102 -5.50 4.52 -10.85
N THR A 103 -4.28 3.99 -10.73
CA THR A 103 -3.50 4.06 -9.49
C THR A 103 -3.29 5.49 -9.00
N ARG A 104 -2.74 6.37 -9.85
CA ARG A 104 -2.46 7.74 -9.40
C ARG A 104 -3.71 8.53 -9.00
N PRO A 105 -4.80 8.54 -9.79
CA PRO A 105 -6.02 9.24 -9.37
C PRO A 105 -6.65 8.65 -8.11
N MET A 106 -6.72 7.32 -7.98
CA MET A 106 -7.31 6.67 -6.80
C MET A 106 -6.50 6.94 -5.53
N LEU A 107 -5.17 6.92 -5.58
CA LEU A 107 -4.34 7.28 -4.43
C LEU A 107 -4.51 8.73 -4.01
N ARG A 108 -4.61 9.66 -4.97
CA ARG A 108 -4.88 11.07 -4.67
C ARG A 108 -6.24 11.25 -4.01
N GLN A 109 -7.24 10.49 -4.45
CA GLN A 109 -8.56 10.49 -3.84
C GLN A 109 -8.50 9.95 -2.41
N ALA A 110 -7.91 8.77 -2.20
CA ALA A 110 -7.77 8.17 -0.88
C ALA A 110 -7.07 9.09 0.14
N LEU A 111 -6.04 9.83 -0.30
CA LEU A 111 -5.34 10.81 0.56
C LEU A 111 -6.13 12.11 0.80
N ALA A 112 -7.08 12.44 -0.07
CA ALA A 112 -7.91 13.65 0.05
C ALA A 112 -9.18 13.42 0.88
N GLU A 113 -9.66 12.17 0.93
CA GLU A 113 -10.74 11.75 1.82
C GLU A 113 -10.29 11.90 3.28
N LYS A 114 -11.09 12.59 4.08
CA LYS A 114 -10.85 12.73 5.51
C LYS A 114 -11.59 11.59 6.21
N GLU A 115 -10.85 10.79 6.97
CA GLU A 115 -11.42 9.87 7.99
C GLU A 115 -12.20 10.63 9.07
#